data_AF-A0A820L8N5-F1
#
_entry.id   AF-A0A820L8N5-F1
#
_cell.length_a   1.000
_cell.length_b   1.000
_cell.length_c   1.000
_cell.angle_alpha   90.00
_cell.angle_beta   90.00
_cell.angle_gamma   90.00
#
_symmetry.space_group_name_H-M   'P 1'
#
loop_
_entity.id
_entity.type
_entity.pdbx_description
1 polymer ?
#
loop_
_entity_poly.entity_id
_entity_poly.type
_entity_poly.pdbx_seq_one_letter_code
_entity_poly.pdbx_strand_id
1 'polypeptide(L)'
;EFDICMADFASEYEIISIKKNIKNPKTPIKRLQTLNFAIKKRCNRNAIIRYPYFNRETDRENYFENLLSLYLPIRSRNELKKPYELFYQIGDVFDTRQQCIRKVKDIVLENQKKYEAHVKETGETESLFNELSLNMKDNEWAEIVAN
;
A
#
# COMPACT_ATOMS: atom_id res chain seq x y z
N GLU A 1 -4.34 2.81 17.95
CA GLU A 1 -4.00 1.88 16.84
C GLU A 1 -3.87 2.68 15.55
N PHE A 2 -3.15 2.22 14.53
CA PHE A 2 -3.15 2.90 13.23
C PHE A 2 -4.28 2.31 12.39
N ASP A 3 -5.31 3.09 12.14
CA ASP A 3 -6.38 2.69 11.22
C ASP A 3 -6.09 3.27 9.85
N ILE A 4 -5.04 2.81 9.16
CA ILE A 4 -4.58 3.40 7.90
C ILE A 4 -4.29 2.32 6.86
N CYS A 5 -4.50 2.62 5.58
CA CYS A 5 -4.19 1.67 4.51
C CYS A 5 -2.66 1.59 4.28
N MET A 6 -2.21 0.56 3.55
CA MET A 6 -0.78 0.37 3.29
C MET A 6 -0.18 1.56 2.53
N ALA A 7 -0.95 2.17 1.61
CA ALA A 7 -0.52 3.35 0.88
C ALA A 7 -0.29 4.56 1.81
N ASP A 8 -1.22 4.84 2.74
CA ASP A 8 -1.04 5.85 3.79
C ASP A 8 0.20 5.56 4.64
N PHE A 9 0.36 4.31 5.07
CA PHE A 9 1.48 3.91 5.89
C PHE A 9 2.83 4.15 5.19
N ALA A 10 2.98 3.65 3.97
CA ALA A 10 4.23 3.78 3.24
C ALA A 10 4.54 5.23 2.83
N SER A 11 3.50 6.02 2.49
CA SER A 11 3.62 7.43 2.16
C SER A 11 4.06 8.27 3.36
N GLU A 12 3.42 8.09 4.53
CA GLU A 12 3.61 8.96 5.69
C GLU A 12 4.67 8.46 6.68
N TYR A 13 4.99 7.17 6.69
CA TYR A 13 5.86 6.56 7.71
C TYR A 13 7.12 5.95 7.10
N GLU A 14 8.18 5.96 7.91
CA GLU A 14 9.45 5.32 7.60
C GLU A 14 9.75 4.28 8.68
N ILE A 15 10.10 3.06 8.25
CA ILE A 15 10.55 1.99 9.13
C ILE A 15 12.01 2.24 9.51
N ILE A 16 12.30 2.15 10.80
CA ILE A 16 13.60 2.36 11.40
C ILE A 16 14.04 1.07 12.07
N SER A 17 15.27 0.65 11.78
CA SER A 17 15.90 -0.42 12.54
C SER A 17 16.07 -0.02 14.01
N ILE A 18 15.64 -0.87 14.94
CA ILE A 18 15.76 -0.65 16.39
C ILE A 18 17.21 -0.43 16.82
N LYS A 19 18.18 -0.99 16.08
CA LYS A 19 19.61 -0.83 16.35
C LYS A 19 20.13 0.59 16.10
N LYS A 20 19.39 1.41 15.33
CA LYS A 20 19.80 2.76 14.96
C LYS A 20 19.34 3.75 16.02
N ASN A 21 20.25 4.13 16.93
CA ASN A 21 19.99 5.18 17.91
C ASN A 21 19.96 6.55 17.22
N ILE A 22 18.77 7.05 16.90
CA ILE A 22 18.58 8.39 16.37
C ILE A 22 18.62 9.38 17.53
N LYS A 23 19.69 10.17 17.62
CA LYS A 23 19.76 11.31 18.54
C LYS A 23 18.88 12.43 18.00
N ASN A 24 17.97 12.95 18.84
CA ASN A 24 17.06 14.07 18.53
C ASN A 24 16.23 13.87 17.24
N PRO A 25 15.30 12.90 17.21
CA PRO A 25 14.46 12.69 16.05
C PRO A 25 13.52 13.88 15.80
N LYS A 26 13.38 14.30 14.54
CA LYS A 26 12.49 15.40 14.13
C LYS A 26 11.00 15.09 14.34
N THR A 27 10.63 13.81 14.35
CA THR A 27 9.27 13.33 14.59
C THR A 27 9.29 12.23 15.65
N PRO A 28 8.19 12.05 16.41
CA PRO A 28 8.11 10.98 17.41
C PRO A 28 8.38 9.61 16.79
N ILE A 29 9.23 8.83 17.46
CA ILE A 29 9.50 7.43 17.10
C ILE A 29 8.55 6.55 17.91
N LYS A 30 7.76 5.73 17.22
CA LYS A 30 6.90 4.73 17.84
C LYS A 30 7.49 3.34 17.64
N ARG A 31 7.71 2.63 18.74
CA ARG A 31 8.18 1.24 18.70
C ARG A 31 6.99 0.30 18.52
N LEU A 32 7.11 -0.64 17.58
CA LEU A 32 6.15 -1.70 17.36
C LEU A 32 6.74 -2.98 17.94
N GLN A 33 6.52 -3.16 19.24
CA GLN A 33 7.15 -4.22 20.04
C GLN A 33 6.92 -5.62 19.45
N THR A 34 5.72 -5.89 18.94
CA THR A 34 5.35 -7.19 18.37
C THR A 34 6.14 -7.54 17.11
N LEU A 35 6.66 -6.55 16.39
CA LEU A 35 7.28 -6.75 15.08
C LEU A 35 8.78 -6.41 15.08
N ASN A 36 9.36 -6.07 16.23
CA ASN A 36 10.78 -5.72 16.38
C ASN A 36 11.29 -4.64 15.39
N PHE A 37 10.42 -3.69 15.03
CA PHE A 37 10.82 -2.46 14.32
C PHE A 37 10.25 -1.21 14.99
N ALA A 38 10.82 -0.06 14.64
CA ALA A 38 10.31 1.25 15.02
C ALA A 38 9.85 2.01 13.77
N ILE A 39 8.92 2.94 13.93
CA ILE A 39 8.46 3.80 12.85
C ILE A 39 8.51 5.26 13.28
N LYS A 40 8.69 6.17 12.32
CA LYS A 40 8.49 7.62 12.51
C LYS A 40 7.71 8.18 11.34
N LYS A 41 7.07 9.33 11.53
CA LYS A 41 6.47 10.09 10.44
C LYS A 41 7.56 10.72 9.57
N ARG A 42 7.44 10.62 8.24
CA ARG A 42 8.30 11.31 7.27
C ARG A 42 8.06 12.81 7.35
N CYS A 43 9.14 13.60 7.31
CA CYS A 43 9.03 15.05 7.45
C CYS A 43 8.94 15.80 6.11
N ASN A 44 9.61 15.29 5.06
CA ASN A 44 9.97 16.13 3.91
C ASN A 44 9.50 15.62 2.54
N ARG A 45 9.15 14.33 2.38
CA ARG A 45 8.70 13.75 1.10
C ARG A 45 7.78 12.56 1.37
N ASN A 46 6.66 12.51 0.65
CA ASN A 46 5.86 11.29 0.55
C ASN A 46 6.70 10.22 -0.17
N ALA A 47 6.66 8.98 0.30
CA ALA A 47 7.37 7.90 -0.39
C ALA A 47 6.67 7.56 -1.71
N ILE A 48 7.47 7.26 -2.73
CA ILE A 48 6.97 6.58 -3.93
C ILE A 48 6.84 5.10 -3.58
N ILE A 49 5.64 4.57 -3.73
CA ILE A 49 5.35 3.15 -3.50
C ILE A 49 5.40 2.47 -4.87
N ARG A 50 6.26 1.48 -5.01
CA ARG A 50 6.25 0.58 -6.17
C ARG A 50 5.57 -0.70 -5.73
N TYR A 51 4.53 -1.10 -6.44
CA TYR A 51 3.79 -2.32 -6.17
C TYR A 51 3.61 -3.09 -7.48
N PRO A 52 3.58 -4.43 -7.46
CA PRO A 52 3.32 -5.23 -8.65
C PRO A 52 2.08 -4.73 -9.39
N TYR A 53 2.19 -4.58 -10.72
CA TYR A 53 1.05 -4.26 -11.56
C TYR A 53 0.41 -5.57 -12.02
N PHE A 54 -0.92 -5.66 -11.91
CA PHE A 54 -1.69 -6.76 -12.47
C PHE A 54 -2.69 -6.18 -13.47
N ASN A 55 -2.82 -6.80 -14.62
CA ASN A 55 -3.79 -6.37 -15.60
C ASN A 55 -5.18 -6.91 -15.20
N ARG A 56 -6.16 -6.01 -15.10
CA ARG A 56 -7.54 -6.34 -14.69
C ARG A 56 -8.26 -7.33 -15.61
N GLU A 57 -7.90 -7.37 -16.89
CA GLU A 57 -8.51 -8.24 -17.90
C GLU A 57 -7.88 -9.63 -17.92
N THR A 58 -6.56 -9.71 -17.80
CA THR A 58 -5.83 -10.99 -17.88
C THR A 58 -5.61 -11.64 -16.53
N ASP A 59 -5.49 -10.87 -15.45
CA ASP A 59 -5.21 -11.33 -14.08
C ASP A 59 -6.07 -10.61 -13.04
N ARG A 60 -7.37 -10.90 -13.10
CA ARG A 60 -8.40 -10.18 -12.38
C ARG A 60 -8.33 -10.37 -10.86
N GLU A 61 -8.11 -11.59 -10.38
CA GLU A 61 -8.08 -11.86 -8.94
C GLU A 61 -6.86 -11.22 -8.27
N ASN A 62 -5.66 -11.29 -8.88
CA ASN A 62 -4.48 -10.63 -8.33
C ASN A 62 -4.58 -9.10 -8.41
N TYR A 63 -5.23 -8.57 -9.45
CA TYR A 63 -5.55 -7.14 -9.53
C TYR A 63 -6.37 -6.66 -8.33
N PHE A 64 -7.48 -7.35 -8.02
CA PHE A 64 -8.32 -6.96 -6.89
C PHE A 64 -7.67 -7.26 -5.54
N GLU A 65 -6.92 -8.35 -5.41
CA GLU A 65 -6.13 -8.63 -4.20
C GLU A 65 -5.16 -7.49 -3.89
N ASN A 66 -4.41 -7.07 -4.91
CA ASN A 66 -3.46 -5.97 -4.83
C ASN A 66 -4.16 -4.66 -4.45
N LEU A 67 -5.21 -4.29 -5.20
CA LEU A 67 -5.96 -3.06 -4.98
C LEU A 67 -6.48 -2.97 -3.54
N LEU A 68 -7.05 -4.05 -3.03
CA LEU A 68 -7.54 -4.12 -1.65
C LEU A 68 -6.39 -4.05 -0.63
N SER A 69 -5.28 -4.76 -0.88
CA SER A 69 -4.12 -4.76 0.04
C SER A 69 -3.48 -3.38 0.18
N LEU A 70 -3.48 -2.59 -0.89
CA LEU A 70 -2.90 -1.24 -0.90
C LEU A 70 -3.80 -0.21 -0.22
N TYR A 71 -5.08 -0.21 -0.56
CA TYR A 71 -5.99 0.91 -0.29
C TYR A 71 -7.09 0.63 0.72
N LEU A 72 -7.30 -0.63 1.13
CA LEU A 72 -8.21 -0.95 2.23
C LEU A 72 -7.43 -0.94 3.56
N PRO A 73 -7.93 -0.26 4.62
CA PRO A 73 -7.36 -0.32 5.97
C PRO A 73 -7.59 -1.70 6.61
N ILE A 74 -6.78 -2.69 6.25
CA ILE A 74 -6.80 -4.04 6.82
C ILE A 74 -5.71 -4.19 7.89
N ARG A 75 -6.00 -4.92 8.96
CA ARG A 75 -5.00 -5.25 10.02
C ARG A 75 -4.39 -6.63 9.79
N SER A 76 -5.14 -7.52 9.13
CA SER A 76 -4.72 -8.88 8.79
C SER A 76 -5.19 -9.26 7.38
N ARG A 77 -4.41 -10.10 6.71
CA ARG A 77 -4.79 -10.67 5.40
C ARG A 77 -6.07 -11.51 5.49
N ASN A 78 -6.41 -12.02 6.68
CA ASN A 78 -7.65 -12.76 6.90
C ASN A 78 -8.92 -11.91 6.76
N GLU A 79 -8.79 -10.58 6.80
CA GLU A 79 -9.92 -9.66 6.56
C GLU A 79 -10.27 -9.55 5.07
N LEU A 80 -9.34 -9.91 4.18
CA LEU A 80 -9.58 -9.97 2.75
C LEU A 80 -10.30 -11.28 2.40
N LYS A 81 -11.53 -11.15 1.91
CA LYS A 81 -12.35 -12.31 1.54
C LYS A 81 -12.25 -12.58 0.05
N LYS A 82 -12.05 -13.86 -0.30
CA LYS A 82 -12.17 -14.34 -1.68
C LYS A 82 -13.64 -14.65 -2.01
N PRO A 83 -14.11 -14.46 -3.26
CA PRO A 83 -13.39 -13.85 -4.39
C PRO A 83 -13.12 -12.36 -4.18
N TYR A 84 -11.91 -11.90 -4.49
CA TYR A 84 -11.49 -10.53 -4.12
C TYR A 84 -12.25 -9.47 -4.90
N GLU A 85 -12.58 -9.74 -6.16
CA GLU A 85 -13.44 -8.85 -6.93
C GLU A 85 -14.81 -8.66 -6.27
N LEU A 86 -15.46 -9.77 -5.89
CA LEU A 86 -16.79 -9.71 -5.31
C LEU A 86 -16.75 -8.95 -3.98
N PHE A 87 -15.73 -9.21 -3.16
CA PHE A 87 -15.52 -8.49 -1.92
C PHE A 87 -15.30 -6.98 -2.15
N TYR A 88 -14.54 -6.60 -3.18
CA TYR A 88 -14.40 -5.21 -3.58
C TYR A 88 -15.74 -4.58 -3.99
N GLN A 89 -16.55 -5.28 -4.78
CA GLN A 89 -17.79 -4.73 -5.35
C GLN A 89 -18.93 -4.57 -4.35
N ILE A 90 -19.16 -5.58 -3.50
CA ILE A 90 -20.34 -5.64 -2.63
C ILE A 90 -20.00 -5.64 -1.13
N GLY A 91 -18.73 -5.84 -0.78
CA GLY A 91 -18.29 -5.97 0.60
C GLY A 91 -18.50 -4.71 1.43
N ASP A 92 -18.78 -4.93 2.71
CA ASP A 92 -18.92 -3.90 3.73
C ASP A 92 -17.91 -4.17 4.84
N VAL A 93 -17.30 -3.10 5.35
CA VAL A 93 -16.37 -3.14 6.48
C VAL A 93 -16.69 -2.04 7.48
N PHE A 94 -16.36 -2.28 8.74
CA PHE A 94 -16.51 -1.27 9.78
C PHE A 94 -15.29 -0.34 9.75
N ASP A 95 -15.52 0.92 9.38
CA ASP A 95 -14.49 1.97 9.36
C ASP A 95 -14.30 2.48 10.79
N THR A 96 -13.16 2.16 11.43
CA THR A 96 -12.92 2.58 12.81
C THR A 96 -12.57 4.06 12.94
N ARG A 97 -12.24 4.78 11.85
CA ARG A 97 -12.11 6.24 11.86
C ARG A 97 -13.47 6.91 11.91
N GLN A 98 -14.41 6.43 11.11
CA GLN A 98 -15.75 7.02 10.98
C GLN A 98 -16.78 6.40 11.92
N GLN A 99 -16.44 5.30 12.60
CA GLN A 99 -17.32 4.56 13.52
C GLN A 99 -18.63 4.11 12.84
N CYS A 100 -18.55 3.73 11.56
CA CYS A 100 -19.71 3.32 10.77
C CYS A 100 -19.34 2.21 9.77
N ILE A 101 -20.36 1.50 9.27
CA ILE A 101 -20.20 0.53 8.19
C ILE A 101 -20.11 1.29 6.86
N ARG A 102 -19.09 0.96 6.06
CA ARG A 102 -18.88 1.55 4.73
C ARG A 102 -18.62 0.46 3.70
N LYS A 103 -18.95 0.78 2.45
CA LYS A 103 -18.63 -0.05 1.29
C LYS A 103 -17.12 -0.09 1.10
N VAL A 104 -16.58 -1.29 0.90
CA VAL A 104 -15.15 -1.53 0.59
C VAL A 104 -14.72 -0.68 -0.60
N LYS A 105 -15.53 -0.68 -1.67
CA LYS A 105 -15.29 0.10 -2.89
C LYS A 105 -15.05 1.58 -2.62
N ASP A 106 -15.87 2.20 -1.77
CA ASP A 106 -15.79 3.64 -1.53
C ASP A 106 -14.50 4.01 -0.78
N ILE A 107 -14.13 3.22 0.23
CA ILE A 107 -12.88 3.40 0.98
C ILE A 107 -11.67 3.25 0.05
N VAL A 108 -11.65 2.20 -0.77
CA VAL A 108 -10.56 1.93 -1.71
C VAL A 108 -10.43 3.07 -2.72
N LEU A 109 -11.52 3.51 -3.34
CA LEU A 109 -11.49 4.61 -4.32
C LEU A 109 -11.04 5.94 -3.69
N GLU A 110 -11.49 6.23 -2.46
CA GLU A 110 -11.08 7.43 -1.73
C GLU A 110 -9.57 7.42 -1.46
N ASN A 111 -9.02 6.29 -1.02
CA ASN A 111 -7.60 6.16 -0.74
C ASN A 111 -6.77 6.12 -2.03
N GLN A 112 -7.22 5.39 -3.06
CA GLN A 112 -6.57 5.32 -4.37
C GLN A 112 -6.39 6.71 -4.99
N LYS A 113 -7.43 7.54 -4.97
CA LYS A 113 -7.38 8.92 -5.52
C LYS A 113 -6.30 9.78 -4.88
N LYS A 114 -5.95 9.57 -3.61
CA LYS A 114 -4.91 10.38 -2.93
C LYS A 114 -3.52 10.17 -3.55
N TYR A 115 -3.27 8.99 -4.10
CA TYR A 115 -1.96 8.58 -4.58
C TYR A 115 -1.89 8.52 -6.11
N GLU A 116 -3.01 8.22 -6.75
CA GLU A 116 -3.09 8.09 -8.22
C GLU A 116 -3.60 9.35 -8.93
N ALA A 117 -3.99 10.42 -8.21
CA ALA A 117 -4.41 11.67 -8.85
C ALA A 117 -3.35 12.32 -9.77
N HIS A 118 -2.07 12.00 -9.56
CA HIS A 118 -0.95 12.45 -10.38
C HIS A 118 -0.52 11.46 -11.48
N VAL A 119 -1.24 10.35 -11.67
CA VAL A 119 -0.93 9.34 -12.71
C VAL A 119 -1.41 9.79 -14.10
N LYS A 120 -2.05 10.96 -14.22
CA LYS A 120 -2.17 11.61 -15.54
C LYS A 120 -0.83 12.24 -15.93
N GLU A 121 -0.31 11.73 -17.04
CA GLU A 121 0.90 12.11 -17.78
C GLU A 121 2.21 11.44 -17.31
N THR A 122 2.35 10.19 -17.73
CA THR A 122 3.24 9.97 -18.88
C THR A 122 2.81 8.67 -19.58
N GLY A 123 2.19 8.76 -20.76
CA GLY A 123 2.01 7.57 -21.62
C GLY A 123 3.35 6.87 -21.92
N GLU A 124 4.45 7.59 -21.75
CA GLU A 124 5.84 7.14 -21.77
C GLU A 124 6.21 6.25 -20.58
N THR A 125 5.73 6.54 -19.36
CA THR A 125 6.03 5.70 -18.17
C THR A 125 5.24 4.40 -18.21
N GLU A 126 4.01 4.41 -18.72
CA GLU A 126 3.20 3.21 -18.92
C GLU A 126 3.73 2.34 -20.07
N SER A 127 4.17 2.95 -21.19
CA SER A 127 4.84 2.22 -22.29
C SER A 127 6.19 1.63 -21.88
N LEU A 128 7.05 2.41 -21.21
CA LEU A 128 8.36 1.95 -20.73
C LEU A 128 8.19 0.84 -19.68
N PHE A 129 7.20 0.98 -18.78
CA PHE A 129 6.90 -0.05 -17.79
C PHE A 129 6.39 -1.34 -18.44
N ASN A 130 5.48 -1.25 -19.41
CA ASN A 130 4.99 -2.43 -20.13
C ASN A 130 6.11 -3.14 -20.90
N GLU A 131 7.03 -2.39 -21.53
CA GLU A 131 8.22 -2.94 -22.20
C GLU A 131 9.17 -3.64 -21.22
N LEU A 132 9.38 -3.05 -20.02
CA LEU A 132 10.20 -3.66 -18.96
C LEU A 132 9.51 -4.90 -18.35
N SER A 133 8.19 -4.84 -18.15
CA SER A 133 7.42 -5.92 -17.52
C SER A 133 7.25 -7.15 -18.42
N LEU A 134 7.27 -7.00 -19.76
CA LEU A 134 7.27 -8.12 -20.70
C LEU A 134 8.57 -8.94 -20.66
N ASN A 135 9.67 -8.32 -20.23
CA ASN A 135 11.00 -8.94 -20.21
C ASN A 135 11.42 -9.40 -18.80
N MET A 136 10.65 -9.07 -17.76
CA MET A 136 10.96 -9.41 -16.38
C MET A 136 10.29 -10.71 -15.96
N LYS A 137 11.08 -11.63 -15.40
CA LYS A 137 10.55 -12.78 -14.67
C LYS A 137 9.91 -12.26 -13.38
N ASP A 138 8.75 -12.81 -13.00
CA ASP A 138 7.83 -12.35 -11.95
C ASP A 138 8.42 -12.06 -10.54
N ASN A 139 9.72 -12.29 -10.31
CA ASN A 139 10.35 -12.27 -8.99
C ASN A 139 11.58 -11.34 -8.85
N GLU A 140 11.99 -10.60 -9.87
CA GLU A 140 13.22 -9.77 -9.78
C GLU A 140 13.06 -8.45 -9.01
N TRP A 141 11.83 -8.02 -8.71
CA TRP A 141 11.57 -6.80 -7.93
C TRP A 141 11.73 -6.99 -6.41
N ALA A 142 11.93 -8.23 -5.95
CA ALA A 142 12.01 -8.57 -4.52
C ALA A 142 13.45 -8.81 -4.01
N GLU A 143 14.49 -8.49 -4.78
CA GLU A 143 15.85 -8.48 -4.24
C GLU A 143 16.15 -7.14 -3.57
N ILE A 144 16.09 -7.13 -2.23
CA ILE A 144 16.77 -6.11 -1.44
C ILE A 144 18.26 -6.35 -1.62
N VAL A 145 18.89 -5.65 -2.56
CA VAL A 145 20.35 -5.59 -2.63
C VAL A 145 20.83 -4.83 -1.39
N ALA A 146 21.30 -5.57 -0.40
CA ALA A 146 22.04 -5.03 0.72
C ALA A 146 23.47 -4.76 0.26
N ASN A 147 23.85 -3.48 0.17
CA ASN A 147 25.24 -3.03 0.17
C ASN A 147 25.62 -2.56 1.57
#